data_AF-A0A957XNX7-F1
#
_entry.id   AF-A0A957XNX7-F1
#
_cell.length_a   1.000
_cell.length_b   1.000
_cell.length_c   1.000
_cell.angle_alpha   90.00
_cell.angle_beta   90.00
_cell.angle_gamma   90.00
#
_symmetry.space_group_name_H-M   'P 1'
#
loop_
_entity.id
_entity.type
_entity.pdbx_description
1 polymer ?
#
loop_
_entity_poly.entity_id
_entity_poly.type
_entity_poly.pdbx_seq_one_letter_code
_entity_poly.pdbx_strand_id
1 'polypeptide(L)'
;APVLTLRLVSQPGRQVLLNKRYRPTAGQLRASAHHFVNEVVQLIMGEPGIALTRIVFSRGSDDRRDIYCVDYDGEGLKRLTANRRLNLFPAWSPDGTQIAFMSWEEGQQGLYLLETATGDVSVVNRTLGSNLGPTWSPDGKELLASLSKTGQHEIYRIRLKDGHLQRLTVSDAIEVSPSWSPNGRDIVFTSDRT
;
A
#
# COMPACT_ATOMS: atom_id res chain seq x y z
N ALA A 1 -3.13 -30.12 -17.91
CA ALA A 1 -2.92 -29.03 -16.94
C ALA A 1 -2.87 -29.60 -15.53
N PRO A 2 -2.00 -29.09 -14.64
CA PRO A 2 -1.91 -29.58 -13.27
C PRO A 2 -3.24 -29.39 -12.52
N VAL A 3 -3.59 -30.37 -11.69
CA VAL A 3 -4.76 -30.31 -10.80
C VAL A 3 -4.23 -30.34 -9.37
N LEU A 4 -4.57 -29.33 -8.58
CA LEU A 4 -4.21 -29.26 -7.16
C LEU A 4 -5.44 -29.58 -6.32
N THR A 5 -5.37 -30.62 -5.49
CA THR A 5 -6.45 -30.98 -4.56
C THR A 5 -5.93 -30.85 -3.13
N LEU A 6 -6.60 -30.04 -2.32
CA LEU A 6 -6.23 -29.76 -0.93
C LEU A 6 -7.41 -30.07 0.00
N ARG A 7 -7.10 -30.66 1.15
CA ARG A 7 -8.10 -31.06 2.15
C ARG A 7 -7.66 -30.67 3.56
N LEU A 8 -8.60 -30.17 4.34
CA LEU A 8 -8.45 -29.99 5.78
C LEU A 8 -9.21 -31.13 6.46
N VAL A 9 -8.56 -31.83 7.39
CA VAL A 9 -9.11 -33.03 8.03
C VAL A 9 -8.92 -32.92 9.55
N SER A 10 -9.99 -33.16 10.32
CA SER A 10 -9.94 -33.12 11.78
C SER A 10 -9.23 -34.33 12.37
N GLN A 11 -8.59 -34.14 13.54
CA GLN A 11 -8.07 -35.23 14.36
C GLN A 11 -8.41 -35.02 15.85
N PRO A 12 -8.78 -36.09 16.60
CA PRO A 12 -9.11 -37.43 16.10
C PRO A 12 -10.48 -37.45 15.38
N GLY A 13 -10.69 -38.40 14.45
CA GLY A 13 -11.99 -38.59 13.77
C GLY A 13 -11.94 -38.53 12.24
N ARG A 14 -10.89 -37.96 11.64
CA ARG A 14 -10.66 -37.92 10.18
C ARG A 14 -11.82 -37.33 9.37
N GLN A 15 -12.61 -36.43 9.96
CA GLN A 15 -13.68 -35.75 9.23
C GLN A 15 -13.07 -34.72 8.29
N VAL A 16 -13.51 -34.71 7.02
CA VAL A 16 -13.08 -33.70 6.05
C VAL A 16 -13.84 -32.40 6.33
N LEU A 17 -13.10 -31.36 6.71
CA LEU A 17 -13.64 -30.03 7.01
C LEU A 17 -13.64 -29.12 5.77
N LEU A 18 -12.63 -29.26 4.91
CA LEU A 18 -12.55 -28.58 3.60
C LEU A 18 -12.02 -29.54 2.56
N ASN A 19 -12.52 -29.43 1.33
CA ASN A 19 -12.03 -30.17 0.17
C ASN A 19 -12.15 -29.27 -1.06
N LYS A 20 -11.01 -28.79 -1.56
CA LYS A 20 -10.95 -27.88 -2.72
C LYS A 20 -10.11 -28.47 -3.83
N ARG A 21 -10.54 -28.20 -5.05
CA ARG A 21 -9.87 -28.62 -6.28
C ARG A 21 -9.66 -27.40 -7.17
N TYR A 22 -8.40 -27.13 -7.49
CA TYR A 22 -7.97 -26.01 -8.32
C TYR A 22 -7.41 -26.52 -9.66
N ARG A 23 -7.54 -25.70 -10.70
CA ARG A 23 -6.97 -25.93 -12.03
C ARG A 23 -6.10 -24.73 -12.44
N PRO A 24 -4.95 -24.51 -11.75
CA PRO A 24 -4.11 -23.34 -12.01
C PRO A 24 -3.49 -23.38 -13.41
N THR A 25 -3.36 -22.20 -14.04
CA THR A 25 -2.45 -22.02 -15.17
C THR A 25 -1.00 -21.98 -14.70
N ALA A 26 -0.05 -21.92 -15.65
CA ALA A 26 1.35 -21.66 -15.32
C ALA A 26 1.45 -20.38 -14.47
N GLY A 27 2.16 -20.45 -13.34
CA GLY A 27 2.33 -19.34 -12.38
C GLY A 27 1.24 -19.21 -11.30
N GLN A 28 0.09 -19.88 -11.41
CA GLN A 28 -1.02 -19.74 -10.45
C GLN A 28 -1.05 -20.77 -9.32
N LEU A 29 -0.09 -21.71 -9.32
CA LEU A 29 -0.08 -22.81 -8.34
C LEU A 29 0.05 -22.28 -6.90
N ARG A 30 0.94 -21.32 -6.67
CA ARG A 30 1.14 -20.66 -5.36
C ARG A 30 -0.12 -19.94 -4.89
N ALA A 31 -0.69 -19.09 -5.74
CA ALA A 31 -1.94 -18.37 -5.44
C ALA A 31 -3.10 -19.33 -5.10
N SER A 32 -3.18 -20.49 -5.77
CA SER A 32 -4.21 -21.51 -5.47
C SER A 32 -4.01 -22.12 -4.07
N ALA A 33 -2.76 -22.38 -3.68
CA ALA A 33 -2.44 -22.86 -2.33
C ALA A 33 -2.74 -21.80 -1.27
N HIS A 34 -2.38 -20.53 -1.52
CA HIS A 34 -2.66 -19.42 -0.61
C HIS A 34 -4.16 -19.16 -0.44
N HIS A 35 -4.95 -19.30 -1.52
CA HIS A 35 -6.41 -19.24 -1.41
C HIS A 35 -6.95 -20.31 -0.46
N PHE A 36 -6.46 -21.55 -0.57
CA PHE A 36 -6.83 -22.62 0.37
C PHE A 36 -6.40 -22.30 1.80
N VAL A 37 -5.21 -21.74 2.02
CA VAL A 37 -4.76 -21.31 3.36
C VAL A 37 -5.70 -20.25 3.94
N ASN A 38 -6.12 -19.26 3.14
CA ASN A 38 -7.08 -18.25 3.59
C ASN A 38 -8.43 -18.86 3.99
N GLU A 39 -8.93 -19.85 3.25
CA GLU A 39 -10.15 -20.57 3.61
C GLU A 39 -10.01 -21.36 4.91
N VAL A 40 -8.85 -22.00 5.13
CA VAL A 40 -8.54 -22.70 6.39
C VAL A 40 -8.54 -21.72 7.56
N VAL A 41 -7.89 -20.57 7.42
CA VAL A 41 -7.86 -19.52 8.47
C VAL A 41 -9.26 -19.01 8.76
N GLN A 42 -10.05 -18.69 7.72
CA GLN A 42 -11.43 -18.23 7.89
C GLN A 42 -12.31 -19.27 8.59
N LEU A 43 -12.16 -20.55 8.26
CA LEU A 43 -12.96 -21.62 8.85
C LEU A 43 -12.62 -21.84 10.33
N ILE A 44 -11.33 -21.80 10.69
CA ILE A 44 -10.87 -22.13 12.04
C ILE A 44 -10.93 -20.91 12.97
N MET A 45 -10.49 -19.75 12.48
CA MET A 45 -10.29 -18.55 13.29
C MET A 45 -11.45 -17.56 13.18
N GLY A 46 -12.31 -17.68 12.16
CA GLY A 46 -13.40 -16.72 11.90
C GLY A 46 -12.94 -15.42 11.24
N GLU A 47 -11.67 -15.28 10.92
CA GLU A 47 -11.06 -14.05 10.39
C GLU A 47 -10.50 -14.27 8.96
N PRO A 48 -10.45 -13.22 8.11
CA PRO A 48 -9.84 -13.31 6.79
C PRO A 48 -8.35 -13.65 6.86
N GLY A 49 -7.89 -14.58 6.03
CA GLY A 49 -6.45 -14.88 5.90
C GLY A 49 -5.68 -13.86 5.06
N ILE A 50 -4.38 -13.74 5.34
CA ILE A 50 -3.49 -12.76 4.67
C ILE A 50 -2.64 -13.35 3.53
N ALA A 51 -2.81 -14.64 3.19
CA ALA A 51 -1.87 -15.34 2.30
C ALA A 51 -1.91 -14.85 0.84
N LEU A 52 -2.92 -14.05 0.47
CA LEU A 52 -3.02 -13.41 -0.84
C LEU A 52 -2.57 -11.93 -0.83
N THR A 53 -2.13 -11.42 0.31
CA THR A 53 -1.64 -10.04 0.42
C THR A 53 -0.24 -9.88 -0.17
N ARG A 54 0.14 -8.62 -0.38
CA ARG A 54 1.44 -8.23 -0.94
C ARG A 54 2.05 -7.11 -0.12
N ILE A 55 3.38 -7.03 -0.15
CA ILE A 55 4.16 -5.99 0.51
C ILE A 55 4.75 -5.10 -0.59
N VAL A 56 4.63 -3.78 -0.42
CA VAL A 56 5.27 -2.78 -1.29
C VAL A 56 6.40 -2.10 -0.52
N PHE A 57 7.54 -1.87 -1.18
CA PHE A 57 8.71 -1.28 -0.54
C PHE A 57 9.63 -0.60 -1.55
N SER A 58 10.45 0.33 -1.06
CA SER A 58 11.50 0.97 -1.85
C SER A 58 12.80 0.17 -1.76
N ARG A 59 13.47 -0.06 -2.89
CA ARG A 59 14.78 -0.73 -2.95
C ARG A 59 15.71 -0.03 -3.94
N GLY A 60 16.97 0.16 -3.54
CA GLY A 60 18.02 0.79 -4.35
C GLY A 60 19.09 1.46 -3.48
N SER A 61 19.87 2.35 -4.09
CA SER A 61 20.85 3.21 -3.43
C SER A 61 20.20 4.49 -2.89
N ASP A 62 20.93 5.32 -2.15
CA ASP A 62 20.37 6.53 -1.53
C ASP A 62 19.96 7.61 -2.55
N ASP A 63 20.61 7.65 -3.70
CA ASP A 63 20.31 8.56 -4.82
C ASP A 63 19.28 7.99 -5.81
N ARG A 64 19.01 6.67 -5.75
CA ARG A 64 18.12 5.99 -6.69
C ARG A 64 17.46 4.77 -6.07
N ARG A 65 16.14 4.86 -5.85
CA ARG A 65 15.31 3.75 -5.38
C ARG A 65 14.10 3.57 -6.26
N ASP A 66 13.75 2.34 -6.54
CA ASP A 66 12.50 2.00 -7.20
C ASP A 66 11.53 1.37 -6.21
N ILE A 67 10.24 1.42 -6.55
CA ILE A 67 9.20 0.70 -5.84
C ILE A 67 9.15 -0.73 -6.34
N TYR A 68 9.14 -1.68 -5.41
CA TYR A 68 9.00 -3.10 -5.65
C TYR A 68 7.79 -3.64 -4.88
N CYS A 69 7.27 -4.77 -5.33
CA CYS A 69 6.34 -5.57 -4.55
C CYS A 69 6.75 -7.04 -4.49
N VAL A 70 6.34 -7.70 -3.41
CA VAL A 70 6.44 -9.16 -3.19
C VAL A 70 5.12 -9.67 -2.64
N ASP A 71 4.88 -10.98 -2.76
CA ASP A 71 3.85 -11.67 -2.00
C ASP A 71 4.15 -11.60 -0.49
N TYR A 72 3.16 -11.86 0.36
CA TYR A 72 3.31 -11.79 1.83
C TYR A 72 4.46 -12.67 2.38
N ASP A 73 4.81 -13.74 1.67
CA ASP A 73 5.87 -14.69 2.01
C ASP A 73 7.24 -14.32 1.38
N GLY A 74 7.34 -13.18 0.71
CA GLY A 74 8.58 -12.63 0.12
C GLY A 74 8.87 -13.09 -1.31
N GLU A 75 8.08 -14.00 -1.85
CA GLU A 75 8.22 -14.50 -3.22
C GLU A 75 7.62 -13.54 -4.27
N GLY A 76 7.86 -13.83 -5.55
CA GLY A 76 7.21 -13.07 -6.63
C GLY A 76 7.71 -11.63 -6.78
N LEU A 77 8.97 -11.36 -6.44
CA LEU A 77 9.57 -10.03 -6.53
C LEU A 77 9.33 -9.38 -7.91
N LYS A 78 8.64 -8.25 -7.91
CA LYS A 78 8.36 -7.44 -9.09
C LYS A 78 8.79 -6.01 -8.87
N ARG A 79 9.52 -5.45 -9.85
CA ARG A 79 9.83 -4.02 -9.91
C ARG A 79 8.64 -3.28 -10.52
N LEU A 80 8.13 -2.26 -9.84
CA LEU A 80 6.96 -1.48 -10.26
C LEU A 80 7.33 -0.15 -10.92
N THR A 81 8.42 0.47 -10.50
CA THR A 81 8.93 1.69 -11.15
C THR A 81 10.32 1.46 -11.77
N ALA A 82 10.62 2.14 -12.87
CA ALA A 82 11.94 2.08 -13.51
C ALA A 82 12.39 3.43 -14.08
N ASN A 83 12.00 4.52 -13.42
CA ASN A 83 12.17 5.90 -13.89
C ASN A 83 13.54 6.53 -13.54
N ARG A 84 14.46 5.78 -12.92
CA ARG A 84 15.77 6.27 -12.45
C ARG A 84 15.66 7.48 -11.53
N ARG A 85 14.62 7.49 -10.68
CA ARG A 85 14.42 8.51 -9.64
C ARG A 85 14.59 7.90 -8.25
N LEU A 86 14.52 8.76 -7.25
CA LEU A 86 14.41 8.36 -5.86
C LEU A 86 12.91 8.17 -5.53
N ASN A 87 12.43 6.93 -5.50
CA ASN A 87 11.03 6.64 -5.16
C ASN A 87 10.95 6.10 -3.72
N LEU A 88 10.18 6.79 -2.87
CA LEU A 88 10.13 6.55 -1.42
C LEU A 88 8.70 6.51 -0.90
N PHE A 89 8.54 5.95 0.30
CA PHE A 89 7.29 5.89 1.06
C PHE A 89 6.09 5.35 0.24
N PRO A 90 6.20 4.17 -0.39
CA PRO A 90 5.06 3.61 -1.10
C PRO A 90 3.96 3.18 -0.12
N ALA A 91 2.71 3.43 -0.49
CA ALA A 91 1.52 3.05 0.27
C ALA A 91 0.41 2.54 -0.66
N TRP A 92 -0.13 1.37 -0.37
CA TRP A 92 -1.27 0.80 -1.11
C TRP A 92 -2.55 1.59 -0.85
N SER A 93 -3.37 1.74 -1.90
CA SER A 93 -4.76 2.10 -1.74
C SER A 93 -5.53 0.98 -0.99
N PRO A 94 -6.64 1.30 -0.29
CA PRO A 94 -7.39 0.30 0.47
C PRO A 94 -7.93 -0.87 -0.37
N ASP A 95 -8.20 -0.62 -1.65
CA ASP A 95 -8.66 -1.63 -2.62
C ASP A 95 -7.52 -2.37 -3.33
N GLY A 96 -6.26 -1.97 -3.08
CA GLY A 96 -5.08 -2.57 -3.69
C GLY A 96 -4.91 -2.30 -5.18
N THR A 97 -5.67 -1.36 -5.78
CA THR A 97 -5.56 -1.03 -7.22
C THR A 97 -4.44 -0.05 -7.51
N GLN A 98 -4.07 0.78 -6.54
CA GLN A 98 -3.10 1.86 -6.71
C GLN A 98 -2.04 1.85 -5.61
N ILE A 99 -0.89 2.45 -5.92
CA ILE A 99 0.19 2.73 -4.97
C ILE A 99 0.50 4.22 -5.02
N ALA A 100 0.34 4.90 -3.89
CA ALA A 100 0.83 6.27 -3.73
C ALA A 100 2.29 6.23 -3.28
N PHE A 101 3.13 7.14 -3.81
CA PHE A 101 4.54 7.21 -3.44
C PHE A 101 5.09 8.63 -3.65
N MET A 102 6.19 8.95 -2.98
CA MET A 102 6.96 10.15 -3.24
C MET A 102 8.01 9.88 -4.33
N SER A 103 8.19 10.83 -5.25
CA SER A 103 9.28 10.81 -6.23
C SER A 103 9.87 12.20 -6.45
N TRP A 104 11.07 12.24 -7.03
CA TRP A 104 11.73 13.45 -7.49
C TRP A 104 11.70 13.51 -9.01
N GLU A 105 11.23 14.62 -9.56
CA GLU A 105 11.26 14.87 -10.99
C GLU A 105 11.78 16.30 -11.22
N GLU A 106 12.80 16.43 -12.08
CA GLU A 106 13.42 17.72 -12.41
C GLU A 106 13.89 18.52 -11.16
N GLY A 107 14.34 17.81 -10.13
CA GLY A 107 14.81 18.42 -8.88
C GLY A 107 13.70 18.77 -7.89
N GLN A 108 12.43 18.53 -8.23
CA GLN A 108 11.28 18.80 -7.39
C GLN A 108 10.67 17.52 -6.80
N GLN A 109 10.38 17.54 -5.50
CA GLN A 109 9.60 16.48 -4.84
C GLN A 109 8.12 16.56 -5.22
N GLY A 110 7.50 15.40 -5.39
CA GLY A 110 6.07 15.30 -5.59
C GLY A 110 5.50 13.96 -5.12
N LEU A 111 4.18 13.91 -5.03
CA LEU A 111 3.39 12.72 -4.76
C LEU A 111 2.78 12.20 -6.06
N TYR A 112 2.88 10.90 -6.25
CA TYR A 112 2.51 10.19 -7.47
C TYR A 112 1.62 8.99 -7.13
N LEU A 113 0.80 8.58 -8.10
CA LEU A 113 0.03 7.35 -8.08
C LEU A 113 0.50 6.43 -9.18
N LEU A 114 0.70 5.16 -8.85
CA LEU A 114 0.95 4.07 -9.78
C LEU A 114 -0.29 3.17 -9.82
N GLU A 115 -0.85 2.98 -11.01
CA GLU A 115 -1.92 2.01 -11.28
C GLU A 115 -1.31 0.61 -11.38
N THR A 116 -1.78 -0.33 -10.58
CA THR A 116 -1.09 -1.63 -10.43
C THR A 116 -1.37 -2.59 -11.58
N ALA A 117 -2.51 -2.41 -12.27
CA ALA A 117 -2.90 -3.20 -13.42
C ALA A 117 -2.10 -2.82 -14.68
N THR A 118 -1.95 -1.52 -14.94
CA THR A 118 -1.31 -1.01 -16.17
C THR A 118 0.15 -0.62 -15.98
N GLY A 119 0.53 -0.22 -14.75
CA GLY A 119 1.82 0.40 -14.46
C GLY A 119 1.86 1.89 -14.77
N ASP A 120 0.72 2.50 -15.12
CA ASP A 120 0.65 3.93 -15.43
C ASP A 120 0.95 4.76 -14.18
N VAL A 121 1.68 5.85 -14.37
CA VAL A 121 2.05 6.78 -13.29
C VAL A 121 1.42 8.14 -13.56
N SER A 122 0.74 8.68 -12.56
CA SER A 122 0.16 10.03 -12.60
C SER A 122 0.64 10.87 -11.41
N VAL A 123 0.61 12.19 -11.58
CA VAL A 123 0.97 13.16 -10.55
C VAL A 123 -0.26 13.49 -9.72
N VAL A 124 -0.14 13.41 -8.40
CA VAL A 124 -1.18 13.87 -7.46
C VAL A 124 -0.91 15.28 -7.00
N ASN A 125 0.34 15.56 -6.62
CA ASN A 125 0.71 16.85 -6.08
C ASN A 125 2.19 17.15 -6.31
N ARG A 126 2.50 18.35 -6.78
CA ARG A 126 3.87 18.90 -6.90
C ARG A 126 3.94 20.27 -6.23
N THR A 127 3.44 20.35 -5.01
CA THR A 127 3.59 21.58 -4.23
C THR A 127 5.06 21.81 -3.92
N LEU A 128 5.51 23.05 -4.01
CA LEU A 128 6.87 23.45 -3.64
C LEU A 128 7.14 23.16 -2.16
N GLY A 129 8.37 22.74 -1.85
CA GLY A 129 8.80 22.31 -0.52
C GLY A 129 8.96 20.80 -0.41
N SER A 130 9.21 20.34 0.81
CA SER A 130 9.34 18.93 1.13
C SER A 130 7.96 18.28 1.29
N ASN A 131 7.78 17.11 0.67
CA ASN A 131 6.55 16.34 0.69
C ASN A 131 6.83 14.98 1.31
N LEU A 132 6.49 14.76 2.59
CA LEU A 132 6.67 13.46 3.23
C LEU A 132 5.46 12.55 3.01
N GLY A 133 5.73 11.24 3.06
CA GLY A 133 4.97 10.17 2.41
C GLY A 133 3.44 10.20 2.53
N PRO A 134 2.73 9.65 1.53
CA PRO A 134 1.28 9.64 1.48
C PRO A 134 0.69 8.55 2.37
N THR A 135 -0.46 8.84 2.95
CA THR A 135 -1.30 7.89 3.71
C THR A 135 -2.72 7.94 3.18
N TRP A 136 -3.27 6.78 2.85
CA TRP A 136 -4.60 6.68 2.26
C TRP A 136 -5.69 6.79 3.30
N SER A 137 -6.72 7.58 2.98
CA SER A 137 -8.01 7.49 3.65
C SER A 137 -8.60 6.08 3.52
N PRO A 138 -9.34 5.59 4.53
CA PRO A 138 -9.93 4.24 4.46
C PRO A 138 -10.89 4.03 3.29
N ASP A 139 -11.51 5.10 2.78
CA ASP A 139 -12.42 5.03 1.64
C ASP A 139 -11.73 5.19 0.27
N GLY A 140 -10.41 5.40 0.26
CA GLY A 140 -9.58 5.49 -0.93
C GLY A 140 -9.73 6.79 -1.73
N LYS A 141 -10.38 7.84 -1.21
CA LYS A 141 -10.65 9.07 -1.99
C LYS A 141 -9.69 10.21 -1.72
N GLU A 142 -8.99 10.14 -0.60
CA GLU A 142 -8.12 11.20 -0.10
C GLU A 142 -6.77 10.63 0.37
N LEU A 143 -5.73 11.46 0.28
CA LEU A 143 -4.42 11.22 0.88
C LEU A 143 -4.15 12.24 1.98
N LEU A 144 -3.44 11.83 3.03
CA LEU A 144 -2.72 12.74 3.91
C LEU A 144 -1.25 12.80 3.49
N ALA A 145 -0.63 13.95 3.67
CA ALA A 145 0.79 14.16 3.46
C ALA A 145 1.30 15.31 4.35
N SER A 146 2.59 15.30 4.67
CA SER A 146 3.22 16.41 5.39
C SER A 146 3.94 17.31 4.40
N LEU A 147 3.51 18.56 4.27
CA LEU A 147 4.04 19.49 3.27
C LEU A 147 4.65 20.72 3.95
N SER A 148 5.85 21.11 3.51
CA SER A 148 6.53 22.33 4.00
C SER A 148 6.21 23.58 3.15
N LYS A 149 5.04 23.60 2.47
CA LYS A 149 4.63 24.66 1.53
C LYS A 149 4.65 26.05 2.17
N THR A 150 4.33 26.11 3.46
CA THR A 150 4.08 27.34 4.21
C THR A 150 5.17 27.66 5.22
N GLY A 151 6.34 27.02 5.13
CA GLY A 151 7.42 27.12 6.12
C GLY A 151 7.74 25.74 6.70
N GLN A 152 7.36 25.51 7.95
CA GLN A 152 7.42 24.19 8.61
C GLN A 152 6.47 23.17 7.96
N HIS A 153 6.72 21.89 8.22
CA HIS A 153 5.83 20.81 7.77
C HIS A 153 4.50 20.87 8.51
N GLU A 154 3.43 20.84 7.74
CA GLU A 154 2.07 20.78 8.24
C GLU A 154 1.35 19.60 7.60
N ILE A 155 0.30 19.11 8.22
CA ILE A 155 -0.53 18.05 7.67
C ILE A 155 -1.51 18.63 6.66
N TYR A 156 -1.48 18.06 5.45
CA TYR A 156 -2.41 18.37 4.39
C TYR A 156 -3.20 17.14 3.99
N ARG A 157 -4.43 17.41 3.55
CA ARG A 157 -5.34 16.47 2.93
C ARG A 157 -5.47 16.79 1.45
N ILE A 158 -5.33 15.77 0.61
CA ILE A 158 -5.40 15.88 -0.84
C ILE A 158 -6.56 15.02 -1.32
N ARG A 159 -7.56 15.63 -1.95
CA ARG A 159 -8.65 14.89 -2.59
C ARG A 159 -8.21 14.45 -3.98
N LEU A 160 -8.33 13.16 -4.27
CA LEU A 160 -7.83 12.59 -5.53
C LEU A 160 -8.64 12.97 -6.76
N LYS A 161 -9.94 13.22 -6.59
CA LYS A 161 -10.86 13.54 -7.70
C LYS A 161 -10.49 14.82 -8.45
N ASP A 162 -10.09 15.85 -7.72
CA ASP A 162 -9.89 17.22 -8.21
C ASP A 162 -8.52 17.81 -7.82
N GLY A 163 -7.71 17.06 -7.07
CA GLY A 163 -6.45 17.55 -6.53
C GLY A 163 -6.60 18.59 -5.43
N HIS A 164 -7.81 18.77 -4.87
CA HIS A 164 -8.07 19.79 -3.86
C HIS A 164 -7.20 19.57 -2.63
N LEU A 165 -6.37 20.56 -2.32
CA LEU A 165 -5.41 20.55 -1.23
C LEU A 165 -5.95 21.38 -0.05
N GLN A 166 -6.12 20.75 1.11
CA GLN A 166 -6.57 21.39 2.34
C GLN A 166 -5.52 21.22 3.44
N ARG A 167 -5.13 22.32 4.09
CA ARG A 167 -4.30 22.29 5.30
C ARG A 167 -5.16 21.89 6.51
N LEU A 168 -4.69 20.95 7.32
CA LEU A 168 -5.41 20.46 8.51
C LEU A 168 -4.82 20.99 9.81
N THR A 169 -3.52 21.27 9.85
CA THR A 169 -2.82 21.78 11.03
C THR A 169 -2.26 23.17 10.75
N VAL A 170 -2.28 24.02 11.78
CA VAL A 170 -1.68 25.36 11.76
C VAL A 170 -1.00 25.54 13.11
N SER A 171 0.31 25.39 13.14
CA SER A 171 1.12 25.55 14.34
C SER A 171 2.49 26.15 14.01
N ASP A 172 3.21 26.55 15.05
CA ASP A 172 4.62 26.94 14.92
C ASP A 172 5.57 25.72 14.97
N ALA A 173 5.01 24.50 15.04
CA ALA A 173 5.71 23.22 15.19
C ALA A 173 5.82 22.46 13.87
N ILE A 174 6.61 21.38 13.86
CA ILE A 174 6.75 20.44 12.74
C ILE A 174 5.75 19.29 12.93
N GLU A 175 4.79 19.18 12.01
CA GLU A 175 3.77 18.14 12.01
C GLU A 175 4.03 17.12 10.89
N VAL A 176 4.30 15.86 11.25
CA VAL A 176 4.75 14.80 10.32
C VAL A 176 4.08 13.44 10.54
N SER A 177 4.24 12.55 9.56
CA SER A 177 3.84 11.13 9.63
C SER A 177 2.37 10.92 10.04
N PRO A 178 1.40 11.51 9.31
CA PRO A 178 0.00 11.35 9.64
C PRO A 178 -0.48 9.90 9.44
N SER A 179 -1.56 9.53 10.12
CA SER A 179 -2.31 8.29 9.87
C SER A 179 -3.79 8.50 10.15
N TRP A 180 -4.63 7.83 9.37
CA TRP A 180 -6.09 7.87 9.55
C TRP A 180 -6.55 6.91 10.64
N SER A 181 -7.58 7.30 11.38
CA SER A 181 -8.38 6.35 12.13
C SER A 181 -9.11 5.40 11.16
N PRO A 182 -9.44 4.15 11.57
CA PRO A 182 -10.12 3.19 10.71
C PRO A 182 -11.49 3.68 10.19
N ASN A 183 -12.15 4.56 10.94
CA ASN A 183 -13.43 5.16 10.55
C ASN A 183 -13.28 6.40 9.65
N GLY A 184 -12.05 6.84 9.36
CA GLY A 184 -11.73 7.99 8.51
C GLY A 184 -12.11 9.36 9.08
N ARG A 185 -12.49 9.44 10.36
CA ARG A 185 -12.94 10.70 11.00
C ARG A 185 -11.83 11.48 11.65
N ASP A 186 -10.84 10.78 12.17
CA ASP A 186 -9.77 11.34 12.99
C ASP A 186 -8.43 11.01 12.35
N ILE A 187 -7.43 11.79 12.71
CA ILE A 187 -6.05 11.57 12.31
C ILE A 187 -5.14 11.61 13.53
N VAL A 188 -4.06 10.86 13.49
CA VAL A 188 -2.92 10.98 14.41
C VAL A 188 -1.70 11.42 13.62
N PHE A 189 -0.80 12.16 14.25
CA PHE A 189 0.44 12.64 13.65
C PHE A 189 1.50 12.84 14.73
N THR A 190 2.75 12.98 14.32
CA THR A 190 3.87 13.32 15.20
C THR A 190 4.08 14.83 15.18
N SER A 191 4.21 15.42 16.36
CA SER A 191 4.39 16.86 16.58
C SER A 191 5.61 17.08 17.47
N ASP A 192 6.41 18.10 17.19
CA ASP A 192 7.49 18.56 18.08
C ASP A 192 7.08 19.74 18.99
N ARG A 193 5.78 20.07 19.02
CA ARG A 193 5.21 21.10 19.90
C ARG A 193 5.42 20.74 21.37
N THR A 194 5.93 21.70 22.13
CA THR A 194 6.11 21.63 23.59
C THR A 194 5.03 22.40 24.34
#